data_AF-A0A8J4YAL9-F1
#
_entry.id   AF-A0A8J4YAL9-F1
#
_cell.length_a   1.000
_cell.length_b   1.000
_cell.length_c   1.000
_cell.angle_alpha   90.00
_cell.angle_beta   90.00
_cell.angle_gamma   90.00
#
_symmetry.space_group_name_H-M   'P 1'
#
loop_
_entity.id
_entity.type
_entity.pdbx_description
1 polymer ?
#
loop_
_entity_poly.entity_id
_entity_poly.type
_entity_poly.pdbx_seq_one_letter_code
_entity_poly.pdbx_strand_id
1 'polypeptide(L)'
;MRQLETSMRVDVVWDRYLDNSIKESTREKRGKGVQKEGGRPDQGPRHWPDFLRDPTNKVELFQFLSEKIVSPLPSPDGKQVFATSGASVVCSGTDHSMPPCDHEEADTRIVVHLQDALESGCTTCLVRTVDTDVLVILIGKYHISSQQVSIG
;
A
#
# COMPACT_ATOMS: atom_id res chain seq x y z
N MET A 1 -1.24 10.30 -16.11
CA MET A 1 -2.19 10.02 -15.01
C MET A 1 -2.96 11.29 -14.69
N ARG A 2 -3.95 11.71 -15.49
CA ARG A 2 -4.66 13.00 -15.28
C ARG A 2 -5.43 13.04 -13.96
N GLN A 3 -5.89 11.89 -13.48
CA GLN A 3 -6.67 11.77 -12.24
C GLN A 3 -5.85 12.12 -10.97
N LEU A 4 -4.52 12.01 -11.03
CA LEU A 4 -3.65 12.41 -9.91
C LEU A 4 -3.40 13.93 -9.90
N GLU A 5 -3.60 14.63 -11.01
CA GLU A 5 -3.40 16.07 -11.11
C GLU A 5 -4.38 16.82 -10.19
N THR A 6 -5.61 16.33 -10.05
CA THR A 6 -6.64 16.96 -9.22
C THR A 6 -6.74 16.42 -7.79
N SER A 7 -6.06 15.32 -7.46
CA SER A 7 -6.11 14.74 -6.11
C SER A 7 -5.17 15.47 -5.16
N MET A 8 -5.65 15.90 -3.99
CA MET A 8 -4.80 16.51 -2.95
C MET A 8 -4.09 15.47 -2.09
N ARG A 9 -4.66 14.27 -1.96
CA ARG A 9 -4.11 13.15 -1.21
C ARG A 9 -3.89 11.96 -2.14
N VAL A 10 -2.75 11.29 -2.00
CA VAL A 10 -2.40 10.11 -2.78
C VAL A 10 -1.86 9.04 -1.83
N ASP A 11 -2.48 7.86 -1.85
CA ASP A 11 -2.11 6.75 -0.99
C ASP A 11 -1.56 5.59 -1.84
N VAL A 12 -0.41 5.04 -1.43
CA VAL A 12 0.23 3.89 -2.06
C VAL A 12 0.33 2.74 -1.06
N VAL A 13 -0.34 1.64 -1.37
CA VAL A 13 -0.53 0.52 -0.45
C VAL A 13 0.14 -0.72 -1.02
N TRP A 14 0.96 -1.37 -0.20
CA TRP A 14 1.68 -2.60 -0.52
C TRP A 14 1.15 -3.78 0.31
N ASP A 15 1.55 -5.00 -0.03
CA ASP A 15 1.43 -6.12 0.91
C ASP A 15 2.48 -6.01 2.02
N ARG A 16 2.21 -6.67 3.13
CA ARG A 16 3.20 -7.02 4.15
C ARG A 16 3.51 -8.52 4.05
N TYR A 17 4.77 -8.87 4.17
CA TYR A 17 5.20 -10.28 4.19
C TYR A 17 5.52 -10.65 5.63
N LEU A 18 4.70 -11.53 6.19
CA LEU A 18 4.81 -12.02 7.57
C LEU A 18 5.38 -13.44 7.59
N ASP A 19 6.24 -13.70 8.55
CA ASP A 19 6.67 -15.05 8.91
C ASP A 19 5.53 -15.77 9.64
N ASN A 20 5.44 -17.09 9.49
CA ASN A 20 4.41 -17.95 10.07
C ASN A 20 2.96 -17.60 9.68
N SER A 21 2.75 -16.88 8.57
CA SER A 21 1.40 -16.63 8.06
C SER A 21 0.89 -17.81 7.24
N ILE A 22 -0.44 -17.93 7.09
CA ILE A 22 -1.05 -18.96 6.22
C ILE A 22 -0.48 -18.86 4.79
N LYS A 23 -0.14 -17.63 4.35
CA LYS A 23 0.46 -17.37 3.04
C LYS A 23 1.93 -17.74 2.94
N GLU A 24 2.67 -17.80 4.04
CA GLU A 24 4.07 -18.24 4.05
C GLU A 24 4.21 -19.64 3.46
N SER A 25 3.39 -20.60 3.91
CA SER A 25 3.41 -21.98 3.38
C SER A 25 3.19 -22.06 1.87
N THR A 26 2.44 -21.11 1.30
CA THR A 26 2.21 -21.01 -0.15
C THR A 26 3.39 -20.35 -0.86
N ARG A 27 4.08 -19.41 -0.20
CA ARG A 27 5.31 -18.77 -0.70
C ARG A 27 6.47 -19.76 -0.73
N GLU A 28 6.65 -20.59 0.30
CA GLU A 28 7.68 -21.64 0.33
C GLU A 28 7.55 -22.60 -0.86
N LYS A 29 6.32 -22.99 -1.21
CA LYS A 29 6.04 -23.85 -2.37
C LYS A 29 6.40 -23.22 -3.72
N ARG A 30 6.52 -21.89 -3.81
CA ARG A 30 6.90 -21.16 -5.04
C ARG A 30 8.42 -21.13 -5.27
N GLY A 31 9.21 -21.63 -4.32
CA GLY A 31 10.67 -21.76 -4.39
C GLY A 31 11.42 -20.53 -3.86
N LYS A 32 12.70 -20.72 -3.47
CA LYS A 32 13.58 -19.63 -3.04
C LYS A 32 13.99 -18.80 -4.27
N GLY A 33 13.71 -17.50 -4.24
CA GLY A 33 14.23 -16.55 -5.21
C GLY A 33 15.74 -16.31 -5.03
N VAL A 34 16.29 -15.40 -5.83
CA VAL A 34 17.69 -14.99 -5.71
C VAL A 34 17.76 -13.69 -4.91
N GLN A 35 18.45 -13.71 -3.76
CA GLN A 35 18.77 -12.50 -3.02
C GLN A 35 19.88 -11.72 -3.73
N LYS A 36 19.75 -10.39 -3.80
CA LYS A 36 20.78 -9.55 -4.42
C LYS A 36 21.88 -9.25 -3.39
N GLU A 37 22.89 -10.11 -3.30
CA GLU A 37 24.11 -9.78 -2.55
C GLU A 37 24.92 -8.70 -3.30
N GLY A 38 25.16 -7.56 -2.65
CA GLY A 38 26.26 -6.65 -3.00
C GLY A 38 26.17 -5.89 -4.33
N GLY A 39 24.99 -5.77 -4.96
CA GLY A 39 24.86 -5.02 -6.21
C GLY A 39 24.57 -3.53 -6.01
N ARG A 40 25.25 -2.69 -6.80
CA ARG A 40 25.08 -1.22 -6.89
C ARG A 40 23.60 -0.76 -6.82
N PRO A 41 23.25 0.29 -6.05
CA PRO A 41 21.88 0.80 -5.93
C PRO A 41 21.27 1.26 -7.27
N ASP A 42 22.12 1.71 -8.18
CA ASP A 42 21.79 2.21 -9.52
C ASP A 42 21.50 1.11 -10.55
N GLN A 43 21.78 -0.16 -10.25
CA GLN A 43 21.43 -1.29 -11.12
C GLN A 43 20.24 -2.04 -10.53
N GLY A 44 19.06 -1.88 -11.13
CA GLY A 44 17.87 -2.67 -10.79
C GLY A 44 18.07 -4.19 -10.95
N PRO A 45 17.13 -5.02 -10.48
CA PRO A 45 17.18 -6.47 -10.65
C PRO A 45 17.30 -6.85 -12.13
N ARG A 46 18.23 -7.76 -12.46
CA ARG A 46 18.40 -8.27 -13.84
C ARG A 46 17.29 -9.26 -14.23
N HIS A 47 16.78 -10.02 -13.26
CA HIS A 47 15.71 -11.00 -13.45
C HIS A 47 14.58 -10.75 -12.44
N TRP A 48 13.63 -9.90 -12.83
CA TRP A 48 12.48 -9.52 -12.00
C TRP A 48 11.65 -10.69 -11.49
N PRO A 49 11.32 -11.73 -12.28
CA PRO A 49 10.49 -12.84 -11.78
C PRO A 49 11.13 -13.58 -10.60
N ASP A 50 12.43 -13.84 -10.66
CA ASP A 50 13.15 -14.54 -9.59
C ASP A 50 13.46 -13.63 -8.39
N PHE A 51 13.71 -12.34 -8.64
CA PHE A 51 13.84 -11.35 -7.59
C PHE A 51 12.54 -11.23 -6.78
N LEU A 52 11.39 -11.14 -7.46
CA LEU A 52 10.06 -11.07 -6.86
C LEU A 52 9.53 -12.42 -6.35
N ARG A 53 10.30 -13.52 -6.42
CA ARG A 53 9.94 -14.76 -5.72
C ARG A 53 10.34 -14.71 -4.24
N ASP A 54 11.43 -14.01 -3.93
CA ASP A 54 11.93 -13.89 -2.58
C ASP A 54 11.11 -12.87 -1.77
N PRO A 55 10.51 -13.24 -0.63
CA PRO A 55 9.73 -12.32 0.20
C PRO A 55 10.59 -11.19 0.79
N THR A 56 11.85 -11.43 1.15
CA THR A 56 12.77 -10.41 1.67
C THR A 56 13.03 -9.33 0.63
N ASN A 57 13.28 -9.72 -0.63
CA ASN A 57 13.44 -8.77 -1.74
C ASN A 57 12.21 -7.88 -1.92
N LYS A 58 11.00 -8.42 -1.71
CA LYS A 58 9.77 -7.61 -1.79
C LYS A 58 9.63 -6.64 -0.64
N VAL A 59 9.95 -7.07 0.58
CA VAL A 59 9.94 -6.19 1.76
C VAL A 59 10.89 -5.00 1.53
N GLU A 60 12.12 -5.29 1.11
CA GLU A 60 13.12 -4.25 0.80
C GLU A 60 12.69 -3.35 -0.36
N LEU A 61 12.12 -3.93 -1.42
CA LEU A 61 11.61 -3.17 -2.56
C LEU A 61 10.50 -2.21 -2.15
N PHE A 62 9.53 -2.67 -1.36
CA PHE A 62 8.41 -1.85 -0.91
C PHE A 62 8.86 -0.75 0.03
N GLN A 63 9.78 -1.04 0.95
CA GLN A 63 10.38 -0.02 1.79
C GLN A 63 11.10 1.05 0.95
N PHE A 64 11.96 0.62 0.01
CA PHE A 64 12.67 1.53 -0.88
C PHE A 64 11.71 2.40 -1.71
N LEU A 65 10.66 1.80 -2.30
CA LEU A 65 9.68 2.53 -3.09
C LEU A 65 8.91 3.53 -2.24
N SER A 66 8.47 3.14 -1.04
CA SER A 66 7.80 4.05 -0.11
C SER A 66 8.70 5.24 0.23
N GLU A 67 9.95 5.00 0.65
CA GLU A 67 10.91 6.06 0.93
C GLU A 67 11.11 7.01 -0.25
N LYS A 68 11.16 6.50 -1.49
CA LYS A 68 11.28 7.36 -2.69
C LYS A 68 10.01 8.13 -2.99
N ILE A 69 8.84 7.54 -2.78
CA ILE A 69 7.54 8.16 -3.04
C ILE A 69 7.25 9.30 -2.06
N VAL A 70 7.56 9.13 -0.76
CA VAL A 70 7.42 10.19 0.26
C VAL A 70 8.69 11.04 0.43
N SER A 71 9.74 10.82 -0.38
CA SER A 71 10.94 11.65 -0.30
C SER A 71 10.61 13.13 -0.57
N PRO A 72 11.25 14.08 0.14
CA PRO A 72 10.87 15.50 0.16
C PRO A 72 11.21 16.28 -1.11
N LEU A 73 11.27 15.62 -2.27
CA LEU A 73 11.13 16.32 -3.53
C LEU A 73 9.84 17.14 -3.44
N PRO A 74 9.85 18.45 -3.77
CA PRO A 74 8.67 19.28 -3.65
C PRO A 74 7.55 18.58 -4.42
N SER A 75 6.55 18.08 -3.70
CA SER A 75 5.35 17.55 -4.33
C SER A 75 4.88 18.69 -5.23
N PRO A 76 4.81 18.50 -6.57
CA PRO A 76 4.20 19.51 -7.40
C PRO A 76 2.82 19.74 -6.79
N ASP A 77 2.57 20.98 -6.37
CA ASP A 77 1.26 21.46 -5.94
C ASP A 77 0.83 21.17 -4.48
N GLY A 78 1.76 20.86 -3.56
CA GLY A 78 1.42 20.73 -2.13
C GLY A 78 0.55 19.53 -1.77
N LYS A 79 0.68 18.45 -2.55
CA LYS A 79 -0.07 17.21 -2.36
C LYS A 79 0.46 16.44 -1.16
N GLN A 80 -0.47 15.79 -0.46
CA GLN A 80 -0.19 14.86 0.63
C GLN A 80 0.01 13.47 0.03
N VAL A 81 1.07 12.79 0.45
CA VAL A 81 1.36 11.43 -0.01
C VAL A 81 1.49 10.53 1.21
N PHE A 82 0.80 9.40 1.18
CA PHE A 82 0.88 8.35 2.18
C PHE A 82 1.34 7.07 1.51
N ALA A 83 2.26 6.35 2.13
CA ALA A 83 2.69 5.05 1.64
C ALA A 83 2.86 4.07 2.80
N THR A 84 2.40 2.84 2.62
CA THR A 84 2.68 1.79 3.59
C THR A 84 4.16 1.43 3.63
N SER A 85 4.71 1.12 4.79
CA SER A 85 6.08 0.60 4.94
C SER A 85 6.10 -0.42 6.09
N GLY A 86 6.13 -1.71 5.75
CA GLY A 86 5.89 -2.77 6.72
C GLY A 86 4.51 -2.63 7.37
N ALA A 87 4.45 -2.56 8.69
CA ALA A 87 3.22 -2.30 9.47
C ALA A 87 2.91 -0.81 9.65
N SER A 88 3.82 0.08 9.27
CA SER A 88 3.69 1.52 9.46
C SER A 88 3.22 2.21 8.19
N VAL A 89 2.88 3.49 8.31
CA VAL A 89 2.52 4.37 7.21
C VAL A 89 3.45 5.56 7.27
N VAL A 90 4.17 5.80 6.18
CA VAL A 90 5.03 6.98 6.01
C VAL A 90 4.29 8.01 5.17
N CYS A 91 4.51 9.30 5.45
CA CYS A 91 3.82 10.36 4.73
C CYS A 91 4.72 11.58 4.47
N SER A 92 4.30 12.42 3.53
CA SER A 92 4.93 13.70 3.20
C SER A 92 3.88 14.72 2.79
N GLY A 93 4.17 16.02 3.00
CA GLY A 93 3.29 17.12 2.61
C GLY A 93 2.10 17.35 3.55
N THR A 94 2.13 16.80 4.76
CA THR A 94 1.05 16.88 5.74
C THR A 94 1.58 16.71 7.17
N ASP A 95 0.87 17.30 8.14
CA ASP A 95 1.08 17.07 9.58
C ASP A 95 0.17 15.94 10.12
N HIS A 96 -0.78 15.47 9.30
CA HIS A 96 -1.64 14.34 9.65
C HIS A 96 -0.83 13.04 9.68
N SER A 97 -0.95 12.31 10.79
CA SER A 97 -0.33 11.00 10.96
C SER A 97 -1.39 9.93 10.99
N MET A 98 -1.24 8.93 10.13
CA MET A 98 -2.12 7.77 10.10
C MET A 98 -1.64 6.71 11.11
N PRO A 99 -2.55 6.04 11.86
CA PRO A 99 -2.16 4.91 12.71
C PRO A 99 -1.51 3.78 11.89
N PRO A 100 -0.79 2.85 12.54
CA PRO A 100 -0.20 1.70 11.86
C PRO A 100 -1.23 0.90 11.06
N CYS A 101 -0.84 0.44 9.88
CA CYS A 101 -1.64 -0.39 9.00
C CYS A 101 -0.98 -1.77 8.91
N ASP A 102 -1.30 -2.64 9.86
CA ASP A 102 -0.57 -3.87 10.17
C ASP A 102 -1.08 -5.13 9.45
N HIS A 103 -2.18 -5.01 8.70
CA HIS A 103 -2.79 -6.09 7.94
C HIS A 103 -1.81 -6.64 6.88
N GLU A 104 -1.93 -7.94 6.57
CA GLU A 104 -0.98 -8.60 5.66
C GLU A 104 -1.16 -8.17 4.19
N GLU A 105 -2.40 -7.97 3.73
CA GLU A 105 -2.72 -7.87 2.30
C GLU A 105 -3.11 -6.46 1.88
N ALA A 106 -2.62 -6.02 0.72
CA ALA A 106 -2.91 -4.69 0.19
C ALA A 106 -4.42 -4.42 0.06
N ASP A 107 -5.22 -5.43 -0.22
CA ASP A 107 -6.66 -5.31 -0.44
C ASP A 107 -7.43 -4.80 0.80
N THR A 108 -7.12 -5.33 1.97
CA THR A 108 -7.66 -4.94 3.26
C THR A 108 -7.02 -3.65 3.76
N ARG A 109 -5.73 -3.46 3.49
CA ARG A 109 -5.01 -2.23 3.85
C ARG A 109 -5.53 -1.01 3.09
N ILE A 110 -5.91 -1.15 1.82
CA ILE A 110 -6.57 -0.07 1.03
C ILE A 110 -7.80 0.46 1.78
N VAL A 111 -8.56 -0.42 2.43
CA VAL A 111 -9.77 -0.04 3.18
C VAL A 111 -9.43 0.80 4.41
N VAL A 112 -8.33 0.49 5.10
CA VAL A 112 -7.82 1.29 6.24
C VAL A 112 -7.43 2.70 5.76
N HIS A 113 -6.72 2.79 4.63
CA HIS A 113 -6.35 4.09 4.04
C HIS A 113 -7.58 4.89 3.59
N LEU A 114 -8.58 4.24 3.01
CA LEU A 114 -9.85 4.90 2.65
C LEU A 114 -10.57 5.45 3.88
N GLN A 115 -10.64 4.66 4.95
CA GLN A 115 -11.25 5.10 6.20
C GLN A 115 -10.56 6.36 6.75
N ASP A 116 -9.23 6.35 6.85
CA ASP A 116 -8.46 7.51 7.32
C ASP A 116 -8.63 8.72 6.40
N ALA A 117 -8.68 8.53 5.07
CA ALA A 117 -8.94 9.61 4.12
C ALA A 117 -10.32 10.24 4.33
N LEU A 118 -11.36 9.42 4.51
CA LEU A 118 -12.73 9.89 4.79
C LEU A 118 -12.82 10.62 6.12
N GLU A 119 -12.20 10.08 7.18
CA GLU A 119 -12.13 10.71 8.51
C GLU A 119 -11.35 12.04 8.47
N SER A 120 -10.38 12.16 7.56
CA SER A 120 -9.63 13.39 7.28
C SER A 120 -10.41 14.39 6.40
N GLY A 121 -11.67 14.11 6.08
CA GLY A 121 -12.55 15.01 5.33
C GLY A 121 -12.55 14.83 3.81
N CYS A 122 -11.92 13.78 3.27
CA CYS A 122 -12.06 13.46 1.85
C CYS A 122 -13.51 13.06 1.55
N THR A 123 -14.13 13.68 0.55
CA THR A 123 -15.51 13.35 0.14
C THR A 123 -15.58 12.42 -1.05
N THR A 124 -14.48 12.29 -1.80
CA THR A 124 -14.38 11.44 -2.99
C THR A 124 -13.03 10.75 -2.97
N CYS A 125 -13.05 9.42 -3.02
CA CYS A 125 -11.84 8.59 -3.09
C CYS A 125 -11.87 7.76 -4.36
N LEU A 126 -10.74 7.68 -5.07
CA LEU A 126 -10.58 6.83 -6.25
C LEU A 126 -9.63 5.68 -5.90
N VAL A 127 -10.13 4.45 -5.93
CA VAL A 127 -9.32 3.25 -5.75
C VAL A 127 -8.89 2.72 -7.11
N ARG A 128 -7.58 2.52 -7.29
CA ARG A 128 -7.02 1.91 -8.49
C ARG A 128 -6.28 0.63 -8.12
N THR A 129 -6.85 -0.50 -8.50
CA THR A 129 -6.28 -1.82 -8.29
C THR A 129 -6.66 -2.73 -9.46
N VAL A 130 -5.89 -3.79 -9.67
CA VAL A 130 -6.26 -4.90 -10.57
C VAL A 130 -6.87 -6.07 -9.81
N ASP A 131 -6.87 -5.99 -8.48
CA ASP A 131 -7.39 -7.02 -7.59
C ASP A 131 -8.89 -6.82 -7.35
N THR A 132 -9.68 -7.84 -7.69
CA THR A 132 -11.14 -7.81 -7.55
C THR A 132 -11.60 -7.95 -6.11
N ASP A 133 -10.78 -8.50 -5.22
CA ASP A 133 -11.16 -8.74 -3.82
C ASP A 133 -11.38 -7.41 -3.09
N VAL A 134 -10.67 -6.35 -3.51
CA VAL A 134 -10.90 -4.98 -3.05
C VAL A 134 -12.34 -4.51 -3.31
N LEU A 135 -12.88 -4.77 -4.51
CA LEU A 135 -14.26 -4.37 -4.82
C LEU A 135 -15.26 -5.10 -3.92
N VAL A 136 -15.08 -6.40 -3.72
CA VAL A 136 -15.95 -7.22 -2.87
C VAL A 136 -15.92 -6.72 -1.42
N ILE A 137 -14.72 -6.45 -0.89
CA ILE A 137 -14.55 -5.91 0.46
C ILE A 137 -15.25 -4.55 0.59
N LEU A 138 -15.07 -3.65 -0.39
CA LEU A 138 -15.69 -2.32 -0.37
C LEU A 138 -17.21 -2.38 -0.41
N ILE A 139 -17.79 -3.25 -1.25
CA ILE A 139 -19.25 -3.46 -1.30
C ILE A 139 -19.76 -3.96 0.06
N GLY A 140 -19.06 -4.93 0.66
CA GLY A 140 -19.41 -5.45 1.99
C GLY A 140 -19.39 -4.37 3.06
N LYS A 141 -18.33 -3.53 3.08
CA LYS A 141 -18.22 -2.41 4.02
C LYS A 141 -19.31 -1.36 3.80
N TYR A 142 -19.56 -0.97 2.55
CA TYR A 142 -20.61 -0.02 2.21
C TYR A 142 -21.99 -0.50 2.67
N HIS A 143 -22.31 -1.77 2.43
CA HIS A 143 -23.58 -2.35 2.86
C HIS A 143 -23.78 -2.25 4.37
N ILE A 144 -22.77 -2.65 5.17
CA ILE A 144 -22.83 -2.59 6.63
C ILE A 144 -23.02 -1.14 7.11
N SER A 145 -22.26 -0.19 6.57
CA SER A 145 -22.37 1.22 6.92
C SER A 145 -23.73 1.82 6.53
N SER A 146 -24.30 1.40 5.40
CA SER A 146 -25.62 1.89 4.95
C SER A 146 -26.78 1.39 5.83
N GLN A 147 -26.65 0.22 6.45
CA GLN A 147 -27.66 -0.31 7.36
C GLN A 147 -27.65 0.35 8.74
N GLN A 148 -26.49 0.84 9.20
CA GLN A 148 -26.39 1.58 10.46
C GLN A 148 -27.06 2.97 10.40
N VAL A 149 -27.19 3.56 9.21
CA VAL A 149 -27.84 4.87 9.00
C VAL A 149 -29.38 4.77 8.94
N SER A 150 -29.94 3.58 8.70
CA SER A 150 -31.42 3.37 8.65
C SER A 150 -32.08 3.15 10.02
N ILE A 151 -31.34 3.33 11.12
CA ILE A 151 -31.88 3.27 12.49
C ILE A 151 -31.69 4.65 13.13
N GLY A 152 -32.45 5.64 12.66
CA GLY A 152 -32.44 7.02 13.15
C GLY A 152 -33.73 7.73 12.81
#